data_AF-A0A938MIP6-F1
#
_entry.id   AF-A0A938MIP6-F1
#
_cell.length_a   1.000
_cell.length_b   1.000
_cell.length_c   1.000
_cell.angle_alpha   90.00
_cell.angle_beta   90.00
_cell.angle_gamma   90.00
#
_symmetry.space_group_name_H-M   'P 1'
#
loop_
_entity.id
_entity.type
_entity.pdbx_description
1 polymer ?
#
loop_
_entity_poly.entity_id
_entity_poly.type
_entity_poly.pdbx_seq_one_letter_code
_entity_poly.pdbx_strand_id
1 'polypeptide(L)' 'MRLWYPRPAKDWVEALPVGNGRLGAMVFGRVQQERIQLNEDSVWYGGPRDRHNPDALAA' A
#
# COMPACT_ATOMS: atom_id res chain seq x y z
N MET A 1 -20.76 -0.09 13.03
CA MET A 1 -20.57 0.67 11.78
C MET A 1 -19.96 -0.24 10.72
N ARG A 2 -20.34 -0.10 9.45
CA ARG A 2 -19.81 -0.89 8.33
C ARG A 2 -19.70 -0.02 7.07
N LEU A 3 -18.67 -0.27 6.26
CA LEU A 3 -18.55 0.25 4.91
C LEU A 3 -19.14 -0.80 3.94
N TRP A 4 -20.06 -0.39 3.08
CA TRP A 4 -20.72 -1.27 2.11
C TRP A 4 -21.07 -0.50 0.85
N TYR A 5 -20.86 -1.14 -0.30
CA TYR A 5 -21.04 -0.53 -1.62
C TYR A 5 -21.80 -1.50 -2.53
N PRO A 6 -22.75 -1.01 -3.35
CA PRO A 6 -23.56 -1.87 -4.22
C PRO A 6 -22.85 -2.28 -5.52
N ARG A 7 -21.61 -1.81 -5.75
CA ARG A 7 -20.86 -2.01 -7.00
C ARG A 7 -19.38 -2.24 -6.70
N PRO A 8 -18.67 -3.03 -7.54
CA PRO A 8 -17.23 -3.25 -7.42
C PRO A 8 -16.44 -1.96 -7.68
N ALA A 9 -15.25 -1.87 -7.09
CA ALA A 9 -14.30 -0.79 -7.31
C ALA A 9 -13.73 -0.83 -8.74
N LYS A 10 -13.74 0.32 -9.41
CA LYS A 10 -13.07 0.52 -10.70
C LYS A 10 -11.62 0.93 -10.49
N ASP A 11 -11.42 1.87 -9.57
CA ASP A 11 -10.13 2.47 -9.25
C ASP A 11 -9.63 2.08 -7.86
N TRP A 12 -8.33 2.25 -7.62
CA TRP A 12 -7.69 1.85 -6.37
C TRP A 12 -8.26 2.56 -5.14
N VAL A 13 -8.60 3.85 -5.28
CA VAL A 13 -9.16 4.66 -4.19
C VAL A 13 -10.56 4.22 -3.76
N GLU A 14 -11.25 3.41 -4.56
CA GLU A 14 -12.57 2.86 -4.26
C GLU A 14 -12.49 1.47 -3.61
N ALA A 15 -11.34 0.80 -3.68
CA ALA A 15 -11.14 -0.53 -3.12
C ALA A 15 -11.04 -0.48 -1.59
N LEU A 16 -11.45 -1.55 -0.91
CA LEU A 16 -11.50 -1.58 0.54
C LEU A 16 -10.17 -2.04 1.13
N PRO A 17 -9.53 -1.24 2.01
CA PRO A 17 -8.29 -1.62 2.66
C PRO A 17 -8.54 -2.61 3.81
N VAL A 18 -7.72 -3.66 3.87
CA VAL A 18 -7.60 -4.56 5.02
C VAL A 18 -6.12 -4.76 5.35
N GLY A 19 -5.80 -4.99 6.62
CA GLY A 19 -4.41 -5.23 7.01
C GLY A 19 -4.24 -5.60 8.49
N ASN A 20 -3.07 -6.15 8.81
CA ASN A 20 -2.70 -6.58 10.17
C ASN A 20 -1.46 -5.84 10.71
N GLY A 21 -1.11 -4.70 10.13
CA GLY A 21 0.08 -3.92 10.47
C GLY A 21 1.32 -4.28 9.66
N ARG A 22 1.46 -5.53 9.19
CA ARG A 22 2.59 -5.96 8.33
C ARG A 22 2.16 -6.19 6.88
N LEU A 23 1.06 -6.91 6.70
CA LEU A 23 0.45 -7.18 5.41
C LEU A 23 -0.77 -6.28 5.23
N GLY A 24 -0.89 -5.72 4.03
CA GLY A 24 -2.04 -4.95 3.59
C GLY A 24 -2.62 -5.52 2.30
N ALA A 25 -3.91 -5.32 2.09
CA ALA A 25 -4.56 -5.65 0.84
C ALA A 25 -5.66 -4.65 0.48
N MET A 26 -5.87 -4.45 -0.81
CA MET A 26 -6.96 -3.65 -1.36
C MET A 26 -7.90 -4.57 -2.14
N VAL A 27 -9.14 -4.68 -1.66
CA VAL A 27 -10.17 -5.59 -2.22
C VAL A 27 -11.08 -4.84 -3.18
N PHE A 28 -11.13 -5.29 -4.45
CA PHE A 28 -11.89 -4.61 -5.50
C PHE A 28 -13.35 -5.08 -5.64
N GLY A 29 -13.68 -6.31 -5.23
CA GLY A 29 -15.05 -6.84 -5.22
C GLY A 29 -15.57 -7.27 -6.60
N ARG A 30 -14.69 -7.53 -7.58
CA ARG A 30 -15.10 -7.82 -8.96
C ARG A 30 -15.71 -9.23 -9.06
N VAL A 31 -16.87 -9.31 -9.72
CA VAL A 31 -17.67 -10.56 -9.78
C VAL A 31 -17.02 -11.66 -10.62
N GLN A 32 -16.52 -11.35 -11.82
CA GLN A 32 -15.97 -12.38 -12.73
C GLN A 32 -14.51 -12.72 -12.40
N GLN A 33 -13.70 -11.70 -12.14
CA GLN A 33 -12.28 -11.86 -11.82
C GLN A 33 -11.91 -10.86 -10.74
N GLU A 34 -11.79 -11.35 -9.52
CA GLU A 34 -11.38 -10.54 -8.38
C GLU A 34 -9.95 -10.03 -8.55
N ARG A 35 -9.71 -8.80 -8.09
CA ARG A 35 -8.38 -8.26 -7.90
C ARG A 35 -8.18 -7.96 -6.43
N ILE A 36 -7.19 -8.61 -5.84
CA ILE A 36 -6.67 -8.25 -4.51
C ILE A 36 -5.25 -7.75 -4.72
N GLN A 37 -5.04 -6.46 -4.54
CA GLN A 37 -3.68 -5.91 -4.53
C GLN A 37 -3.08 -6.09 -3.15
N LEU A 38 -1.82 -6.47 -3.07
CA LEU A 38 -1.12 -6.75 -1.82
C LEU A 38 0.00 -5.74 -1.55
N ASN A 39 0.21 -5.46 -0.28
CA ASN A 39 1.35 -4.70 0.24
C ASN A 39 1.98 -5.46 1.41
N GLU A 40 3.28 -5.30 1.57
CA GLU A 40 4.04 -5.77 2.73
C GLU A 40 4.92 -4.60 3.19
N ASP A 41 4.83 -4.26 4.47
CA ASP A 41 5.39 -3.03 5.06
C ASP A 41 6.91 -2.90 4.89
N SER A 42 7.64 -4.00 4.75
CA SER A 42 9.10 -4.00 4.59
C SER A 42 9.58 -4.01 3.14
N VAL A 43 8.69 -4.06 2.16
CA VAL A 43 9.06 -4.04 0.73
C VAL A 43 9.37 -2.63 0.29
N TRP A 44 10.64 -2.26 0.43
CA TRP A 44 11.20 -0.98 0.00
C TRP A 44 12.31 -1.19 -1.03
N TYR A 45 12.46 -0.22 -1.94
CA TYR A 45 13.59 -0.20 -2.87
C TYR A 45 14.84 0.35 -2.20
N GLY A 46 15.97 -0.32 -2.43
CA GLY A 46 17.28 0.06 -1.90
C GLY A 46 17.65 -0.67 -0.61
N GLY A 47 18.93 -0.61 -0.27
CA GLY A 47 19.47 -1.15 0.97
C GLY A 47 19.88 -0.05 1.95
N PRO A 48 20.61 -0.41 3.03
CA PRO A 48 21.25 0.55 3.90
C PRO A 48 22.11 1.53 3.08
N ARG A 49 21.90 2.83 3.30
CA ARG A 49 22.65 3.89 2.62
C ARG A 49 23.08 4.91 3.65
N ASP A 50 24.37 5.25 3.63
CA ASP A 50 24.84 6.46 4.29
C ASP A 50 24.32 7.67 3.52
N ARG A 51 23.61 8.56 4.24
CA ARG A 51 23.05 9.80 3.69
C ARG A 51 23.66 11.03 4.35
N HIS A 52 24.74 10.86 5.13
CA HIS A 52 25.47 11.98 5.71
C HIS A 52 26.16 12.78 4.60
N ASN A 53 25.94 14.10 4.61
CA ASN A 53 26.68 15.01 3.76
C ASN A 53 27.99 15.40 4.46
N PRO A 54 29.17 15.02 3.94
CA PRO A 54 30.45 15.38 4.56
C PRO A 54 30.70 16.89 4.55
N ASP A 55 30.12 17.62 3.60
CA ASP A 55 30.34 19.07 3.44
C ASP A 55 29.51 19.91 4.43
N ALA A 56 28.60 19.28 5.18
CA ALA A 56 27.74 19.99 6.13
C ALA A 56 28.51 20.63 7.30
N LEU A 57 29.71 20.15 7.62
CA LEU A 57 30.55 20.69 8.69
C LEU A 57 31.27 21.99 8.29
N ALA A 58 31.38 22.27 6.98
CA ALA A 58 32.16 23.38 6.46
C ALA A 58 31.33 24.65 6.18
N ALA A 59 30.02 24.65 6.48
CA ALA A 59 29.08 25.74 6.22
C ALA A 59 28.77 26.58 7.47
#